data_AF-A0AAW9RAW3-F1
#
_entry.id   AF-A0AAW9RAW3-F1
#
_cell.length_a   1.000
_cell.length_b   1.000
_cell.length_c   1.000
_cell.angle_alpha   90.00
_cell.angle_beta   90.00
_cell.angle_gamma   90.00
#
_symmetry.space_group_name_H-M   'P 1'
#
loop_
_entity.id
_entity.type
_entity.pdbx_description
1 polymer ?
#
loop_
_entity_poly.entity_id
_entity_poly.type
_entity_poly.pdbx_seq_one_letter_code
_entity_poly.pdbx_strand_id
1 'polypeptide(L)' 'MSGKSPFPIPPWILALDGVGTVLVVLGMLAALGIDLGLPALAGLWPLLIILGAGLMAPMVVWAVRRAQRARDERP' A
#
# COMPACT_ATOMS: atom_id res chain seq x y z
N MET A 1 9.53 -13.23 31.94
CA MET A 1 8.89 -13.47 30.63
C MET A 1 8.67 -12.11 29.96
N SER A 2 9.62 -11.61 29.19
CA SER A 2 9.49 -10.30 28.51
C SER A 2 9.09 -10.57 27.06
N GLY A 3 7.78 -10.59 26.80
CA GLY A 3 7.20 -10.72 25.46
C GLY A 3 7.42 -9.43 24.67
N LYS A 4 8.65 -9.18 24.21
CA LYS A 4 8.90 -8.23 23.14
C LYS A 4 8.37 -8.88 21.86
N SER A 5 7.26 -8.34 21.36
CA SER A 5 6.64 -8.73 20.09
C SER A 5 7.70 -8.90 18.99
N PRO A 6 7.71 -10.03 18.26
CA PRO A 6 8.78 -10.34 17.34
C PRO A 6 8.65 -9.44 16.10
N PHE A 7 9.53 -8.43 16.03
CA PHE A 7 9.68 -7.46 14.94
C PHE A 7 8.46 -6.55 14.69
N PRO A 8 8.42 -5.32 15.26
CA PRO A 8 7.40 -4.34 14.94
C PRO A 8 7.50 -3.93 13.46
N ILE A 9 6.36 -3.84 12.77
CA ILE A 9 6.28 -3.22 11.43
C ILE A 9 6.83 -1.79 11.58
N PRO A 10 7.81 -1.37 10.76
CA PRO A 10 8.29 0.00 10.81
C PRO A 10 7.13 0.98 10.58
N PRO A 11 6.92 1.97 11.45
CA PRO A 11 5.73 2.84 11.39
C PRO A 11 5.66 3.65 10.09
N TRP A 12 6.80 3.97 9.49
CA TRP A 12 6.85 4.64 8.19
C TRP A 12 6.34 3.75 7.05
N ILE A 13 6.56 2.42 7.09
CA ILE A 13 6.04 1.50 6.07
C ILE A 13 4.52 1.46 6.13
N LEU A 14 3.96 1.41 7.35
CA LEU A 14 2.52 1.45 7.57
C LEU A 14 1.92 2.78 7.08
N ALA A 15 2.61 3.90 7.32
CA ALA A 15 2.16 5.21 6.84
C ALA A 15 2.16 5.27 5.30
N LEU A 16 3.20 4.75 4.64
CA LEU A 16 3.24 4.71 3.17
C LEU A 16 2.15 3.80 2.59
N ASP A 17 1.89 2.65 3.22
CA ASP A 17 0.82 1.73 2.82
C ASP A 17 -0.57 2.36 2.97
N GLY A 18 -0.80 3.07 4.09
CA GLY A 18 -2.03 3.81 4.33
C GLY A 18 -2.23 4.95 3.32
N VAL A 19 -1.21 5.77 3.06
CA VAL A 19 -1.26 6.83 2.05
C VAL A 19 -1.48 6.24 0.65
N GLY A 20 -0.78 5.15 0.33
CA GLY A 20 -0.93 4.44 -0.94
C GLY A 20 -2.35 3.93 -1.16
N THR A 21 -2.95 3.33 -0.13
CA THR A 21 -4.34 2.86 -0.13
C THR A 21 -5.31 4.01 -0.40
N VAL A 22 -5.14 5.16 0.29
CA VAL A 22 -5.98 6.34 0.08
C VAL A 22 -5.86 6.84 -1.37
N LEU A 23 -4.65 6.90 -1.94
CA LEU A 23 -4.44 7.29 -3.33
C LEU A 23 -5.12 6.34 -4.31
N VAL A 24 -5.05 5.02 -4.09
CA VAL A 24 -5.75 4.04 -4.94
C VAL A 24 -7.26 4.25 -4.89
N VAL A 25 -7.82 4.43 -3.69
CA VAL A 25 -9.27 4.68 -3.52
C VAL A 25 -9.69 5.97 -4.22
N LEU A 26 -8.91 7.05 -4.07
CA LEU A 26 -9.15 8.31 -4.78
C LEU A 26 -9.03 8.14 -6.30
N GLY A 27 -8.07 7.34 -6.77
CA GLY A 27 -7.94 6.98 -8.17
C GLY A 27 -9.16 6.23 -8.69
N MET A 28 -9.67 5.24 -7.95
CA MET A 28 -10.91 4.54 -8.32
C MET A 28 -12.12 5.47 -8.38
N LEU A 29 -12.28 6.37 -7.39
CA LEU A 29 -13.34 7.38 -7.41
C LEU A 29 -13.19 8.35 -8.59
N ALA A 30 -11.97 8.76 -8.91
CA ALA A 30 -11.68 9.59 -10.07
C ALA A 30 -11.99 8.88 -11.39
N ALA A 31 -11.77 7.56 -11.48
CA ALA A 31 -12.13 6.77 -12.65
C ALA A 31 -13.66 6.76 -12.88
N LEU A 32 -14.44 6.62 -11.80
CA LEU A 32 -15.90 6.75 -11.84
C LEU A 32 -16.37 8.16 -12.21
N GLY A 33 -15.51 9.17 -12.10
CA GLY A 33 -15.78 10.55 -12.51
C GLY A 33 -16.11 10.68 -14.00
N ILE A 34 -15.63 9.77 -14.87
CA ILE A 34 -16.03 9.72 -16.29
C ILE A 34 -17.51 9.43 -16.40
N ASP A 35 -17.98 8.42 -15.68
CA ASP A 35 -19.38 7.95 -15.70
C ASP A 35 -20.33 8.94 -15.01
N LEU A 36 -19.80 9.75 -14.08
CA LEU A 36 -20.56 10.75 -13.31
C LEU A 36 -20.56 12.15 -13.96
N GLY A 37 -19.95 12.33 -15.14
CA GLY A 37 -19.92 13.61 -15.83
C GLY A 37 -18.95 14.65 -15.23
N LEU A 38 -17.93 14.19 -14.50
CA LEU A 38 -16.88 15.02 -13.88
C LEU A 38 -15.50 14.75 -14.56
N PRO A 39 -15.32 15.12 -15.84
CA PRO A 39 -14.17 14.73 -16.66
C PRO A 39 -12.84 15.32 -16.18
N ALA A 40 -12.88 16.42 -15.41
CA ALA A 40 -11.66 17.05 -14.87
C ALA A 40 -10.90 16.14 -13.90
N LEU A 41 -11.60 15.26 -13.18
CA LEU A 41 -11.01 14.33 -12.22
C LEU A 41 -10.58 13.01 -12.88
N ALA A 42 -11.25 12.63 -13.96
CA ALA A 42 -10.97 11.43 -14.71
C ALA A 42 -9.55 11.37 -15.29
N GLY A 43 -8.95 12.50 -15.69
CA GLY A 43 -7.58 12.47 -16.22
C GLY A 43 -6.53 11.98 -15.22
N LEU A 44 -6.83 12.07 -13.91
CA LEU A 44 -5.86 11.82 -12.83
C LEU A 44 -5.94 10.40 -12.27
N TRP A 45 -6.97 9.62 -12.61
CA TRP A 45 -7.15 8.28 -12.03
C TRP A 45 -5.95 7.34 -12.24
N PRO A 46 -5.31 7.27 -13.44
CA PRO A 46 -4.20 6.33 -13.64
C PRO A 46 -3.00 6.71 -12.77
N LEU A 47 -2.72 8.02 -12.67
CA LEU A 47 -1.62 8.55 -11.88
C LEU A 47 -1.81 8.23 -10.38
N LEU A 48 -3.02 8.44 -9.87
CA LEU A 48 -3.35 8.16 -8.46
C LEU A 48 -3.21 6.68 -8.12
N ILE A 49 -3.67 5.79 -9.00
CA ILE A 49 -3.54 4.33 -8.80
C ILE A 49 -2.07 3.90 -8.86
N ILE A 50 -1.30 4.37 -9.85
CA ILE A 50 0.12 4.00 -10.00
C ILE A 50 0.94 4.50 -8.81
N LEU A 51 0.77 5.76 -8.41
CA LEU A 51 1.46 6.31 -7.24
C LEU A 51 1.05 5.56 -5.97
N GLY A 52 -0.26 5.31 -5.80
CA GLY A 52 -0.77 4.58 -4.65
C GLY A 52 -0.19 3.18 -4.53
N ALA A 53 -0.23 2.40 -5.61
CA ALA A 53 0.37 1.06 -5.66
C ALA A 53 1.88 1.09 -5.44
N GLY A 54 2.58 2.09 -5.99
CA GLY A 54 4.01 2.29 -5.78
C GLY A 54 4.36 2.54 -4.32
N LEU A 55 3.57 3.34 -3.59
CA LEU A 55 3.76 3.60 -2.17
C LEU A 55 3.54 2.36 -1.29
N MET A 56 2.75 1.39 -1.75
CA MET A 56 2.53 0.11 -1.04
C MET A 56 3.66 -0.90 -1.26
N ALA A 57 4.53 -0.71 -2.26
CA ALA A 57 5.60 -1.65 -2.58
C ALA A 57 6.57 -1.95 -1.40
N PRO A 58 7.00 -0.98 -0.58
CA PRO A 58 7.84 -1.25 0.60
C PRO A 58 7.21 -2.21 1.60
N MET A 59 5.89 -2.15 1.78
CA MET A 59 5.15 -3.05 2.68
C MET A 59 5.19 -4.49 2.15
N VAL A 60 4.99 -4.68 0.85
CA VAL A 60 5.10 -5.99 0.19
C VAL A 60 6.51 -6.56 0.34
N VAL A 61 7.54 -5.76 0.07
CA VAL A 61 8.95 -6.18 0.22
C VAL A 61 9.25 -6.58 1.67
N TRP A 62 8.78 -5.81 2.65
CA TRP A 62 8.95 -6.14 4.06
C TRP A 62 8.26 -7.47 4.43
N ALA A 63 7.01 -7.66 4.00
CA ALA A 63 6.24 -8.86 4.26
C ALA A 63 6.89 -10.11 3.65
N VAL A 64 7.38 -10.02 2.41
CA VAL A 64 8.09 -11.12 1.73
C VAL A 64 9.39 -11.47 2.46
N ARG A 65 10.21 -10.48 2.80
CA ARG A 65 11.46 -10.71 3.56
C ARG A 65 11.19 -11.35 4.93
N ARG A 66 10.10 -10.95 5.59
CA ARG A 66 9.67 -11.57 6.86
C ARG A 66 9.25 -13.02 6.65
N ALA A 67 8.46 -13.31 5.63
CA ALA A 67 8.01 -14.66 5.32
C ALA A 67 9.18 -15.60 4.97
N GLN A 68 10.19 -15.11 4.25
CA GLN A 68 11.41 -15.86 3.94
C GLN A 68 12.18 -16.25 5.20
N ARG A 69 12.47 -15.28 6.08
CA ARG A 69 13.17 -15.57 7.35
C ARG A 69 12.41 -16.58 8.22
N ALA A 70 11.10 -16.44 8.32
CA ALA A 70 10.27 -17.37 9.08
C ALA A 70 10.24 -18.80 8.49
N ARG A 71 10.53 -18.95 7.20
CA ARG A 71 10.68 -20.25 6.54
C ARG A 71 12.04 -20.87 6.81
N ASP A 72 13.10 -20.07 6.78
CA ASP A 72 14.48 -20.53 7.04
C ASP A 72 14.68 -21.00 8.50
N GLU A 73 13.86 -20.52 9.43
CA GLU A 73 13.86 -20.92 10.85
C GLU A 73 13.01 -22.17 11.15
N ARG A 74 12.32 -22.76 10.15
CA ARG A 74 11.60 -24.02 10.33
C ARG A 74 12.54 -25.19 9.96
N PRO A 75 12.87 -26.09 10.91
CA PRO A 75 13.78 -27.22 10.69
C PRO A 75 13.20 -28.25 9.72
#